data_AF-A0A352WP66-F1
#
_entry.id   AF-A0A352WP66-F1
#
_cell.length_a   1.000
_cell.length_b   1.000
_cell.length_c   1.000
_cell.angle_alpha   90.00
_cell.angle_beta   90.00
_cell.angle_gamma   90.00
#
_symmetry.space_group_name_H-M   'P 1'
#
loop_
_entity.id
_entity.type
_entity.pdbx_description
1 polymer ?
#
loop_
_entity_poly.entity_id
_entity_poly.type
_entity_poly.pdbx_seq_one_letter_code
_entity_poly.pdbx_strand_id
1 'polypeptide(L)' 'QDLYETVLDKKFDKRNFRKNVKKMSHVVPLDEKQQGVMHKPAQLFSFNPDQIENA' A
#
# COMPACT_ATOMS: atom_id res chain seq x y z
N GLN A 1 -4.71 -0.09 -3.91
CA GLN A 1 -4.65 -0.12 -5.38
C GLN A 1 -5.82 0.66 -5.92
N ASP A 2 -7.05 0.31 -5.52
CA ASP A 2 -8.30 0.92 -6.00
C ASP A 2 -8.29 2.45 -5.97
N LEU A 3 -7.83 3.07 -4.87
CA LEU A 3 -7.68 4.54 -4.80
C LEU A 3 -6.85 5.12 -5.96
N TYR A 4 -5.68 4.54 -6.24
CA TYR A 4 -4.82 5.00 -7.34
C TYR A 4 -5.47 4.77 -8.70
N GLU A 5 -6.16 3.64 -8.88
CA GLU A 5 -6.87 3.35 -10.12
C GLU A 5 -8.02 4.34 -10.36
N THR A 6 -8.75 4.69 -9.30
CA THR A 6 -9.87 5.64 -9.35
C THR A 6 -9.39 7.07 -9.63
N VAL A 7 -8.31 7.51 -8.98
CA VAL A 7 -7.79 8.87 -9.16
C VAL A 7 -7.13 9.05 -10.54
N LEU A 8 -6.43 8.03 -11.03
CA LEU A 8 -5.68 8.10 -12.30
C LEU A 8 -6.47 7.55 -13.50
N ASP A 9 -7.70 7.10 -13.30
CA ASP A 9 -8.57 6.44 -14.28
C ASP A 9 -7.84 5.38 -15.13
N LYS A 10 -7.02 4.55 -14.46
CA LYS A 10 -6.18 3.54 -15.11
C LYS A 10 -6.13 2.28 -14.30
N LYS A 11 -6.10 1.12 -14.97
CA LYS A 11 -5.88 -0.18 -14.34
C LYS A 11 -4.41 -0.48 -14.11
N PHE A 12 -4.09 -0.96 -12.92
CA PHE A 12 -2.75 -1.40 -12.55
C PHE A 12 -2.69 -2.92 -12.43
N ASP A 13 -1.60 -3.51 -12.90
CA ASP A 13 -1.30 -4.90 -12.57
C ASP A 13 -1.01 -5.05 -11.07
N LYS A 14 -1.69 -6.00 -10.42
CA LYS A 14 -1.60 -6.22 -8.96
C LYS A 14 -0.18 -6.55 -8.51
N ARG A 15 0.57 -7.31 -9.31
CA ARG A 15 1.94 -7.72 -8.95
C ARG A 15 2.90 -6.54 -9.03
N ASN A 16 2.84 -5.77 -10.11
CA ASN A 16 3.66 -4.58 -10.30
C ASN A 16 3.32 -3.49 -9.28
N PHE A 17 2.04 -3.27 -8.99
CA PHE A 17 1.60 -2.32 -7.96
C PHE A 17 2.20 -2.69 -6.59
N ARG A 18 2.06 -3.95 -6.15
CA ARG A 18 2.66 -4.42 -4.89
C ARG A 18 4.18 -4.29 -4.87
N LYS A 19 4.85 -4.58 -6.00
CA LYS A 19 6.31 -4.42 -6.12
C LYS A 19 6.73 -2.96 -5.98
N ASN A 20 5.97 -2.03 -6.55
CA ASN A 20 6.24 -0.60 -6.46
C ASN A 20 5.98 -0.06 -5.05
N VAL A 21 4.84 -0.42 -4.43
CA VAL A 21 4.52 -0.01 -3.05
C VAL A 21 5.58 -0.49 -2.06
N LYS A 22 6.09 -1.72 -2.20
CA LYS A 22 7.18 -2.23 -1.37
C LYS A 22 8.51 -1.49 -1.52
N LYS A 23 8.69 -0.74 -2.59
CA LYS A 23 9.89 0.09 -2.81
C LYS A 23 9.74 1.50 -2.25
N MET A 24 8.54 1.90 -1.84
CA MET A 24 8.29 3.22 -1.25
C MET A 24 8.79 3.22 0.19
N SER A 25 9.82 4.02 0.49
CA SER A 25 10.40 4.18 1.83
C SER A 25 9.40 4.70 2.88
N HIS A 26 8.44 5.50 2.42
CA HIS A 26 7.41 6.12 3.24
C HIS A 26 6.18 5.25 3.51
N VAL A 27 6.12 4.02 2.96
CA VAL A 27 5.04 3.08 3.23
C VAL A 27 5.58 1.97 4.14
N VAL A 28 5.27 2.07 5.43
CA VAL A 28 5.82 1.20 6.46
C VAL A 28 4.84 0.06 6.76
N PRO A 29 5.27 -1.22 6.70
CA PRO A 29 4.43 -2.33 7.12
C PRO A 29 4.18 -2.30 8.63
N LEU A 30 2.94 -2.57 9.03
CA LEU A 30 2.60 -2.80 10.43
C LEU A 30 2.58 -4.31 10.71
N ASP A 31 2.79 -4.66 11.98
CA ASP A 31 2.61 -6.03 12.48
C ASP A 31 1.13 -6.40 12.68
N GLU A 32 0.24 -5.50 12.25
CA GLU A 32 -1.20 -5.66 12.29
C GLU A 32 -1.75 -6.19 10.97
N LYS A 33 -2.82 -6.96 11.09
CA LYS A 33 -3.60 -7.43 9.96
C LYS A 33 -5.02 -6.93 10.09
N GLN A 34 -5.69 -6.78 8.95
CA GLN A 34 -7.09 -6.41 8.90
C GLN A 34 -7.94 -7.40 9.71
N GLN A 35 -8.78 -6.87 10.59
CA GLN A 35 -9.71 -7.66 11.41
C GLN A 35 -11.10 -7.70 10.77
N GLY A 36 -11.88 -8.76 11.07
CA GLY A 36 -13.28 -8.85 10.67
C GLY A 36 -13.55 -9.15 9.19
N VAL A 37 -12.58 -9.72 8.47
CA VAL A 37 -12.74 -10.09 7.06
C VAL A 37 -12.89 -11.60 6.86
N MET A 38 -13.79 -11.99 5.95
CA MET A 38 -14.08 -13.39 5.61
C MET A 38 -12.92 -14.06 4.83
N HIS A 39 -12.07 -13.27 4.19
CA HIS A 39 -10.97 -13.76 3.36
C HIS A 39 -9.65 -13.72 4.13
N LYS A 40 -8.55 -14.12 3.46
CA LYS A 40 -7.20 -13.95 4.01
C LYS A 40 -6.98 -12.47 4.36
N PRO A 41 -6.72 -12.14 5.63
CA PRO A 41 -6.60 -10.76 6.06
C PRO A 41 -5.38 -10.10 5.44
N ALA A 42 -5.56 -8.86 4.98
CA ALA A 42 -4.49 -8.05 4.43
C ALA A 42 -3.57 -7.55 5.56
N GLN A 43 -2.27 -7.40 5.26
CA GLN A 43 -1.36 -6.67 6.14
C GLN A 43 -1.69 -5.17 6.09
N LEU A 44 -1.69 -4.52 7.24
CA LEU A 44 -1.87 -3.07 7.32
C LEU A 44 -0.53 -2.35 7.11
N PHE A 45 -0.61 -1.15 6.57
CA PHE A 45 0.53 -0.28 6.30
C PHE A 45 0.20 1.11 6.81
N SER A 46 1.22 1.82 7.30
CA SER A 46 1.15 3.22 7.67
C SER A 46 1.97 4.07 6.72
N PHE A 47 1.60 5.34 6.62
CA PHE A 47 2.32 6.35 5.87
C PHE A 47 3.22 7.14 6.81
N ASN A 48 4.53 7.18 6.53
CA ASN A 48 5.51 7.96 7.29
C ASN A 48 5.98 9.17 6.45
N PRO A 49 5.52 10.40 6.75
CA PRO A 49 5.91 11.62 6.02
C PRO A 49 7.41 11.92 6.11
N ASP A 50 8.06 11.61 7.23
CA ASP A 50 9.48 11.92 7.48
C ASP A 50 10.41 11.23 6.46
N GLN A 51 9.97 10.11 5.90
CA GLN A 51 10.71 9.36 4.89
C GLN A 51 10.61 9.96 3.47
N ILE A 52 9.73 10.94 3.27
CA ILE A 52 9.59 11.69 2.00
C ILE A 52 10.46 12.93 2.00
N GLU A 53 10.52 13.65 3.13
CA GLU A 53 11.27 14.91 3.24
C GLU A 53 12.80 14.73 3.09
N ASN A 54 13.28 13.49 3.26
CA ASN A 54 14.69 13.13 3.15
C ASN A 54 15.07 12.49 1.81
N ALA A 55 14.21 12.55 0.78
CA ALA A 55 14.37 11.90 -0.52
C ALA A 55 14.71 12.86 -1.67
#